data_AF-A0A379WT78-F1
#
_entry.id   AF-A0A379WT78-F1
#
_cell.length_a   1.000
_cell.length_b   1.000
_cell.length_c   1.000
_cell.angle_alpha   90.00
_cell.angle_beta   90.00
_cell.angle_gamma   90.00
#
_symmetry.space_group_name_H-M   'P 1'
#
loop_
_entity.id
_entity.type
_entity.pdbx_description
1 polymer ?
#
loop_
_entity_poly.entity_id
_entity_poly.type
_entity_poly.pdbx_seq_one_letter_code
_entity_poly.pdbx_strand_id
1 'polypeptide(L)'
;MIPTLYKLAGQLTPFVLHVAARTVATHALSIFGDHSDVMAVRQTGCAMLCAASVQEAQDFALIAHRATLKSRVPFIHFLMASAHRMKSTKLYR
;
A
#
# COMPACT_ATOMS: atom_id res chain seq x y z
N MET A 1 2.60 -10.27 -6.96
CA MET A 1 3.99 -9.83 -6.74
C MET A 1 4.65 -10.46 -5.50
N ILE A 2 4.04 -11.45 -4.84
CA ILE A 2 4.50 -11.98 -3.55
C ILE A 2 5.97 -12.46 -3.56
N PRO A 3 6.44 -13.26 -4.54
CA PRO A 3 7.83 -13.72 -4.54
C PRO A 3 8.85 -12.58 -4.67
N THR A 4 8.53 -11.55 -5.46
CA THR A 4 9.39 -10.37 -5.64
C THR A 4 9.48 -9.53 -4.37
N LEU A 5 8.39 -9.44 -3.60
CA LEU A 5 8.38 -8.71 -2.34
C LEU A 5 9.33 -9.32 -1.31
N TYR A 6 9.40 -10.66 -1.23
CA TYR A 6 10.41 -11.33 -0.39
C TYR A 6 11.83 -10.99 -0.80
N LYS A 7 12.12 -10.92 -2.11
CA LYS A 7 13.46 -10.52 -2.59
C LYS A 7 13.79 -9.08 -2.23
N LEU A 8 12.85 -8.16 -2.45
CA LEU A 8 13.02 -6.74 -2.12
C LEU A 8 13.24 -6.52 -0.63
N ALA A 9 12.46 -7.20 0.22
CA ALA A 9 12.61 -7.12 1.67
C ALA A 9 13.94 -7.74 2.13
N GLY A 10 14.34 -8.88 1.58
CA GLY A 10 15.61 -9.53 1.92
C GLY A 10 16.84 -8.73 1.50
N GLN A 11 16.75 -7.94 0.43
CA GLN A 11 17.83 -7.08 -0.06
C GLN A 11 17.85 -5.69 0.60
N LEU A 12 16.87 -5.37 1.46
CA LEU A 12 16.69 -4.03 2.02
C LEU A 12 16.68 -2.95 0.92
N THR A 13 15.96 -3.24 -0.16
CA THR A 13 15.87 -2.32 -1.30
C THR A 13 14.77 -1.30 -1.04
N PRO A 14 15.07 0.02 -1.07
CA PRO A 14 14.06 1.04 -0.88
C PRO A 14 13.06 1.02 -2.05
N PHE A 15 11.79 0.76 -1.74
CA PHE A 15 10.72 0.59 -2.72
C PHE A 15 9.36 0.87 -2.05
N VAL A 16 8.43 1.49 -2.80
CA VAL A 16 7.05 1.71 -2.35
C VAL A 16 6.07 1.11 -3.35
N LEU A 17 5.19 0.25 -2.89
CA LEU A 17 4.05 -0.25 -3.65
C LEU A 17 2.78 0.46 -3.21
N HIS A 18 2.11 1.13 -4.15
CA HIS A 18 0.80 1.73 -3.93
C HIS A 18 -0.30 0.75 -4.36
N VAL A 19 -1.19 0.40 -3.44
CA VAL A 19 -2.24 -0.60 -3.69
C VAL A 19 -3.61 -0.02 -3.37
N ALA A 20 -4.52 -0.06 -4.34
CA ALA A 20 -5.93 0.07 -4.06
C ALA A 20 -6.43 -1.31 -3.60
N ALA A 21 -6.63 -1.47 -2.29
CA ALA A 21 -6.92 -2.77 -1.69
C ALA A 21 -8.26 -3.34 -2.20
N ARG A 22 -8.27 -4.63 -2.53
CA ARG A 22 -9.37 -5.35 -3.18
C ARG A 22 -9.51 -6.78 -2.68
N THR A 23 -10.74 -7.28 -2.72
CA THR A 23 -11.06 -8.70 -2.51
C THR A 23 -10.27 -9.64 -3.41
N VAL A 24 -9.58 -10.59 -2.79
CA VAL A 24 -9.01 -11.78 -3.44
C VAL A 24 -10.15 -12.70 -3.85
N ALA A 25 -10.17 -13.10 -5.12
CA ALA A 25 -11.17 -14.02 -5.64
C ALA A 25 -11.10 -15.38 -4.91
N THR A 26 -12.22 -15.81 -4.33
CA THR A 26 -12.35 -17.11 -3.66
C THR A 26 -13.31 -18.02 -4.44
N HIS A 27 -14.61 -17.75 -4.33
CA HIS A 27 -15.68 -18.42 -5.08
C HIS A 27 -16.19 -17.58 -6.26
N ALA A 28 -16.02 -16.26 -6.19
CA ALA A 28 -16.38 -15.30 -7.23
C ALA A 28 -15.34 -14.17 -7.29
N LEU A 29 -15.23 -13.54 -8.46
CA LEU A 29 -14.41 -12.35 -8.66
C LEU A 29 -15.11 -11.13 -8.05
N SER A 30 -14.37 -10.31 -7.31
CA SER A 30 -14.84 -9.02 -6.80
C SER A 30 -13.83 -7.92 -7.11
N ILE A 31 -14.33 -6.79 -7.59
CA ILE A 31 -13.54 -5.57 -7.81
C ILE A 31 -13.58 -4.62 -6.61
N PHE A 32 -14.41 -4.93 -5.61
CA PHE A 32 -14.66 -4.10 -4.44
C PHE A 32 -13.55 -4.25 -3.39
N GLY A 33 -13.46 -3.24 -2.52
CA GLY A 33 -12.39 -3.13 -1.53
C GLY A 33 -12.63 -3.97 -0.29
N ASP A 34 -11.61 -4.73 0.08
CA ASP A 34 -11.41 -5.27 1.43
C ASP A 34 -9.89 -5.27 1.72
N HIS A 35 -9.44 -5.97 2.77
CA HIS A 35 -8.02 -6.10 3.10
C HIS A 35 -7.41 -7.46 2.74
N SER A 36 -8.14 -8.33 2.05
CA SER A 36 -7.70 -9.72 1.83
C SER A 36 -6.42 -9.81 0.99
N ASP A 37 -6.24 -8.95 0.00
CA ASP A 37 -5.04 -8.89 -0.85
C ASP A 37 -3.81 -8.40 -0.08
N VAL A 38 -3.97 -7.33 0.71
CA VAL A 38 -2.93 -6.72 1.53
C VAL A 38 -2.54 -7.65 2.68
N MET A 39 -3.50 -8.34 3.29
CA MET A 39 -3.23 -9.31 4.35
C MET A 39 -2.58 -10.60 3.84
N ALA A 40 -2.70 -10.91 2.54
CA ALA A 40 -2.00 -12.01 1.90
C ALA A 40 -0.50 -11.76 1.73
N VAL A 41 -0.01 -10.53 1.93
CA VAL A 41 1.41 -10.17 1.80
C VAL A 41 2.06 -9.73 3.11
N ARG A 42 1.34 -9.77 4.24
CA ARG A 42 1.87 -9.31 5.54
C ARG A 42 3.16 -10.00 5.99
N GLN A 43 3.35 -11.24 5.57
CA GLN A 43 4.51 -12.06 5.92
C GLN A 43 5.73 -11.82 5.02
N THR A 44 5.66 -10.96 4.00
CA THR A 44 6.78 -10.72 3.08
C THR A 44 7.90 -9.88 3.69
N GLY A 45 7.70 -9.30 4.87
CA GLY A 45 8.66 -8.41 5.53
C GLY A 45 8.62 -6.97 5.04
N CYS A 46 7.62 -6.59 4.23
CA CYS A 46 7.40 -5.20 3.85
C CYS A 46 6.67 -4.45 4.98
N ALA A 47 7.03 -3.19 5.20
CA ALA A 47 6.28 -2.31 6.09
C ALA A 47 4.93 -1.94 5.44
N MET A 48 3.86 -1.85 6.21
CA MET A 48 2.51 -1.64 5.70
C MET A 48 1.91 -0.35 6.27
N LEU A 49 1.44 0.54 5.41
CA LEU A 49 0.78 1.80 5.78
C LEU A 49 -0.62 1.85 5.19
N CYS A 50 -1.63 1.97 6.06
CA CYS A 50 -3.03 2.07 5.68
C CYS A 50 -3.48 3.53 5.73
N ALA A 51 -4.10 4.02 4.67
CA ALA A 51 -4.81 5.30 4.66
C ALA A 51 -6.32 5.09 4.84
N ALA A 52 -6.96 5.90 5.69
CA ALA A 52 -8.41 5.89 5.89
C ALA A 52 -9.13 6.97 5.06
N SER A 53 -8.39 7.94 4.52
CA SER A 53 -8.94 9.04 3.72
C SER A 53 -8.10 9.36 2.48
N VAL A 54 -8.68 10.07 1.51
CA VAL A 54 -7.98 10.49 0.28
C VAL A 54 -6.82 11.44 0.61
N GLN A 55 -6.98 12.28 1.64
CA GLN A 55 -5.90 13.15 2.12
C GLN A 55 -4.79 12.35 2.78
N GLU A 56 -5.13 11.41 3.67
CA GLU A 56 -4.14 10.51 4.27
C GLU A 56 -3.42 9.68 3.22
N ALA A 57 -4.09 9.26 2.14
CA ALA A 57 -3.44 8.53 1.07
C ALA A 57 -2.35 9.35 0.39
N GLN A 58 -2.58 10.66 0.20
CA GLN A 58 -1.56 11.56 -0.33
C GLN A 58 -0.41 11.74 0.68
N ASP A 59 -0.74 12.01 1.95
CA ASP A 59 0.24 12.30 3.00
C ASP A 59 1.10 11.06 3.30
N PHE A 60 0.48 9.89 3.41
CA PHE A 60 1.16 8.61 3.65
C PHE A 60 1.93 8.11 2.44
N ALA A 61 1.53 8.43 1.21
CA ALA A 61 2.36 8.14 0.04
C ALA A 61 3.70 8.87 0.12
N LEU A 62 3.70 10.15 0.54
CA LEU A 62 4.92 10.93 0.72
C LEU A 62 5.75 10.43 1.91
N ILE A 63 5.10 10.09 3.02
CA ILE A 63 5.76 9.50 4.19
C ILE A 63 6.39 8.15 3.84
N ALA A 64 5.70 7.27 3.11
CA ALA A 64 6.21 5.97 2.69
C ALA A 64 7.49 6.08 1.85
N HIS A 65 7.52 7.00 0.87
CA HIS A 65 8.70 7.26 0.06
C HIS A 65 9.88 7.79 0.87
N ARG A 66 9.62 8.73 1.80
CA ARG A 66 10.69 9.26 2.65
C ARG A 66 11.18 8.23 3.67
N ALA A 67 10.29 7.43 4.22
CA ALA A 67 10.59 6.40 5.20
C ALA A 67 11.38 5.24 4.57
N THR A 68 11.02 4.78 3.36
CA THR A 68 11.74 3.69 2.69
C THR A 68 13.19 4.07 2.38
N LEU A 69 13.44 5.31 1.94
CA LEU A 69 14.80 5.80 1.65
C LEU A 69 15.69 5.85 2.89
N LYS A 70 15.11 6.20 4.04
CA LYS A 70 15.85 6.28 5.32
C LYS A 70 16.05 4.90 5.96
N SER A 71 15.01 4.09 6.00
CA SER A 71 15.02 2.79 6.70
C SER A 71 15.58 1.65 5.86
N ARG A 72 15.65 1.82 4.53
CA ARG A 72 15.94 0.76 3.54
C ARG A 72 14.96 -0.42 3.61
N VAL A 73 13.79 -0.23 4.21
CA VAL A 73 12.72 -1.22 4.25
C VAL A 73 11.72 -0.91 3.14
N PRO A 74 11.27 -1.89 2.34
CA PRO A 74 10.21 -1.65 1.35
C PRO A 74 8.85 -1.44 2.02
N PHE A 75 8.06 -0.52 1.48
CA PHE A 75 6.74 -0.15 2.00
C PHE A 75 5.61 -0.56 1.04
N ILE A 76 4.47 -0.94 1.61
CA ILE A 76 3.20 -1.14 0.94
C ILE A 76 2.24 -0.11 1.51
N HIS A 77 1.92 0.91 0.73
CA HIS A 77 0.95 1.93 1.08
C HIS A 77 -0.38 1.62 0.39
N PHE A 78 -1.44 1.43 1.17
CA PHE A 78 -2.73 1.02 0.64
C PHE A 78 -3.90 1.84 1.17
N LEU A 79 -4.94 1.93 0.34
CA LEU A 79 -6.20 2.61 0.62
C LEU A 79 -7.35 1.67 0.22
N MET A 80 -8.37 1.54 1.08
CA MET A 80 -9.57 0.78 0.73
C MET A 80 -10.35 1.46 -0.40
N ALA A 81 -11.19 0.72 -1.14
CA ALA A 81 -11.80 1.10 -2.42
C ALA A 81 -12.67 2.38 -2.49
N SER A 82 -12.71 3.24 -1.47
CA SER A 82 -13.08 4.65 -1.64
C SER A 82 -12.10 5.44 -2.55
N ALA A 83 -11.10 4.80 -3.16
CA ALA A 83 -10.17 5.41 -4.12
C ALA A 83 -10.84 6.16 -5.29
N HIS A 84 -12.07 5.82 -5.66
CA HIS A 84 -12.83 6.50 -6.72
C HIS A 84 -13.59 7.74 -6.23
N ARG A 85 -13.43 8.13 -4.97
CA ARG A 85 -14.13 9.27 -4.38
C ARG A 85 -13.32 10.54 -4.58
N MET A 86 -13.77 11.41 -5.49
CA MET A 86 -13.22 12.75 -5.61
C MET A 86 -13.45 13.53 -4.31
N LYS A 87 -12.37 14.01 -3.71
CA LYS A 87 -12.37 14.95 -2.59
C LYS A 87 -11.34 16.03 -2.85
N SER A 88 -11.64 17.26 -2.45
CA SER A 88 -10.64 18.32 -2.43
C SER A 88 -9.57 17.97 -1.38
N THR A 89 -8.34 17.74 -1.85
CA THR A 89 -7.18 17.54 -0.98
C THR A 89 -6.33 18.81 -0.95
N LYS A 90 -5.76 19.11 0.22
CA LYS A 90 -4.76 20.17 0.35
C LYS A 90 -3.41 19.61 -0.07
N LEU A 91 -2.74 20.25 -1.01
CA LEU A 91 -1.31 20.04 -1.24
C LEU A 91 -0.55 20.96 -0.28
N TYR A 92 0.43 20.42 0.44
CA TYR A 92 1.35 21.24 1.21
C TYR A 92 2.19 22.06 0.21
N ARG A 93 2.06 23.39 0.26
CA ARG A 93 2.87 24.35 -0.49
C ARG A 93 4.20 24.59 0.22
#